data_AF-A0A7C9RXH3-F1
#
_entry.id   AF-A0A7C9RXH3-F1
#
_cell.length_a   1.000
_cell.length_b   1.000
_cell.length_c   1.000
_cell.angle_alpha   90.00
_cell.angle_beta   90.00
_cell.angle_gamma   90.00
#
_symmetry.space_group_name_H-M   'P 1'
#
loop_
_entity.id
_entity.type
_entity.pdbx_description
1 polymer ?
#
loop_
_entity_poly.entity_id
_entity_poly.type
_entity_poly.pdbx_seq_one_letter_code
_entity_poly.pdbx_strand_id
1 'polypeptide(L)'
;MTKLVLAVTVVYAYLAAWLVVGAVSDTRERNAFQDAPNQVAALCRSLEQGIEPTLVYNWFIENAPGTSKSRFSVGDATHAAGRGDFAEALSYCGDLDSQVAEDRRSLEEKAATSWSQARTSLFIGTLLAIAAAVLLVRRRAANAKTVAIVSSYMRPRAFWRRPASLLVSGISAVLLYVGTFSIMPLLRSGQVLWVIPVVAVLPTAYFVLRYARPWSARGAAQVLRSDERVPVLYLRGFGDDRGAAVVDVPRTLLHAALTVHSREEELVSALRAFGPVIAVGRPNERLPRLGAARFYLPQNDWKQGVRELMDQCQLIVLRLAPGEGLWWEVEQARTTQPPEKLVLLVPGDCQDLTARLHHHLPKAAAIVPDPGKWTGSVIVFDHEWTPIVEAVGPPPDKQNLVGSPAAFVVRALHFALKRVGRQKRLMTYRTGSGMVVTLGKVLLVFPAAALGLMVLRLFIDW
;
A
#
# COMPACT_ATOMS: atom_id res chain seq x y z
N MET A 1 -7.70 -6.14 11.20
CA MET A 1 -7.88 -7.52 10.72
C MET A 1 -8.05 -7.58 9.20
N THR A 2 -9.01 -6.86 8.61
CA THR A 2 -9.35 -6.90 7.17
C THR A 2 -8.19 -6.68 6.19
N LYS A 3 -7.28 -5.74 6.47
CA LYS A 3 -6.09 -5.50 5.61
C LYS A 3 -5.09 -6.66 5.63
N LEU A 4 -4.95 -7.34 6.75
CA LEU A 4 -4.04 -8.47 6.92
C LEU A 4 -4.58 -9.67 6.13
N VAL A 5 -5.87 -9.99 6.28
CA VAL A 5 -6.53 -11.07 5.53
C VAL A 5 -6.39 -10.85 4.03
N LEU A 6 -6.63 -9.62 3.55
CA LEU A 6 -6.48 -9.29 2.13
C LEU A 6 -5.02 -9.46 1.65
N ALA A 7 -4.04 -9.05 2.44
CA ALA A 7 -2.62 -9.20 2.10
C ALA A 7 -2.21 -10.68 2.06
N VAL A 8 -2.61 -11.46 3.06
CA VAL A 8 -2.37 -12.92 3.11
C VAL A 8 -3.03 -13.60 1.93
N THR A 9 -4.25 -13.21 1.57
CA THR A 9 -4.96 -13.76 0.41
C THR A 9 -4.20 -13.50 -0.90
N VAL A 10 -3.66 -12.29 -1.10
CA VAL A 10 -2.88 -11.95 -2.30
C VAL A 10 -1.58 -12.77 -2.37
N VAL A 11 -0.86 -12.88 -1.25
CA VAL A 11 0.38 -13.68 -1.19
C VAL A 11 0.07 -15.16 -1.45
N TYR A 12 -1.00 -15.68 -0.87
CA TYR A 12 -1.39 -17.07 -1.04
C TYR A 12 -1.84 -17.37 -2.47
N ALA A 13 -2.60 -16.46 -3.09
CA ALA A 13 -2.99 -16.57 -4.49
C ALA A 13 -1.76 -16.60 -5.42
N TYR A 14 -0.73 -15.80 -5.12
CA TYR A 14 0.54 -15.81 -5.84
C TYR A 14 1.26 -17.17 -5.70
N LEU A 15 1.37 -17.69 -4.47
CA LEU A 15 1.99 -19.00 -4.23
C LEU A 15 1.24 -20.14 -4.91
N ALA A 16 -0.09 -20.14 -4.83
CA ALA A 16 -0.93 -21.13 -5.49
C ALA A 16 -0.74 -21.09 -7.02
N ALA A 17 -0.69 -19.89 -7.62
CA ALA A 17 -0.40 -19.74 -9.04
C ALA A 17 0.98 -20.29 -9.40
N TRP A 18 2.00 -20.02 -8.59
CA TRP A 18 3.36 -20.52 -8.80
C TRP A 18 3.44 -22.04 -8.76
N LEU A 19 2.78 -22.68 -7.79
CA LEU A 19 2.69 -24.13 -7.67
C LEU A 19 1.92 -24.78 -8.85
N VAL A 20 0.85 -24.14 -9.32
CA VAL A 20 0.10 -24.62 -10.50
C VAL A 20 0.99 -24.59 -11.75
N VAL A 21 1.72 -23.49 -11.97
CA VAL A 21 2.64 -23.37 -13.11
C VAL A 21 3.75 -24.44 -13.02
N GLY A 22 4.29 -24.69 -11.83
CA GLY A 22 5.24 -25.80 -11.60
C GLY A 22 4.64 -27.18 -11.90
N ALA A 23 3.44 -27.48 -11.40
CA ALA A 23 2.76 -28.75 -11.67
C ALA A 23 2.44 -28.96 -13.16
N VAL A 24 2.08 -27.88 -13.87
CA VAL A 24 1.89 -27.93 -15.34
C VAL A 24 3.21 -28.23 -16.04
N SER A 25 4.32 -27.59 -15.63
CA SER A 25 5.66 -27.88 -16.16
C SER A 25 6.05 -29.34 -15.96
N ASP A 26 5.90 -29.87 -14.75
CA ASP A 26 6.24 -31.27 -14.45
C ASP A 26 5.35 -32.26 -15.24
N THR A 27 4.09 -31.91 -15.47
CA THR A 27 3.19 -32.71 -16.31
C THR A 27 3.62 -32.71 -17.77
N ARG A 28 4.18 -31.60 -18.25
CA ARG A 28 4.74 -31.51 -19.61
C ARG A 28 6.00 -32.35 -19.74
N GLU A 29 6.94 -32.25 -18.81
CA GLU A 29 8.13 -33.12 -18.77
C GLU A 29 7.72 -34.61 -18.81
N ARG A 30 6.74 -34.99 -17.97
CA ARG A 30 6.18 -36.34 -17.97
C ARG A 30 5.60 -36.73 -19.33
N ASN A 31 4.82 -35.86 -19.96
CA ASN A 31 4.16 -36.14 -21.24
C ASN A 31 5.17 -36.20 -22.41
N ALA A 32 6.17 -35.31 -22.43
CA ALA A 32 7.23 -35.30 -23.43
C ALA A 32 8.03 -36.60 -23.43
N PHE A 33 8.27 -37.17 -22.24
CA PHE A 33 8.99 -38.43 -22.08
C PHE A 33 8.13 -39.70 -22.26
N GLN A 34 6.84 -39.59 -22.62
CA GLN A 34 5.98 -40.76 -22.81
C GLN A 34 6.42 -41.66 -23.98
N ASP A 35 6.98 -41.07 -25.03
CA ASP A 35 7.41 -41.77 -26.25
C ASP A 35 8.77 -42.48 -26.10
N ALA A 36 9.43 -42.34 -24.93
CA ALA A 36 10.76 -42.91 -24.69
C ALA A 36 10.91 -44.41 -25.03
N PRO A 37 9.94 -45.31 -24.76
CA PRO A 37 10.06 -46.72 -25.14
C PRO A 37 10.14 -46.94 -26.66
N ASN A 38 9.41 -46.14 -27.45
CA ASN A 38 9.47 -46.24 -28.91
C ASN A 38 10.83 -45.74 -29.43
N GLN A 39 11.39 -44.72 -28.78
CA GLN A 39 12.72 -44.18 -29.08
C GLN A 39 13.81 -45.20 -28.72
N VAL A 40 13.72 -45.89 -27.59
CA VAL A 40 14.60 -47.01 -27.24
C VAL A 40 14.53 -48.13 -28.28
N ALA A 41 13.32 -48.53 -28.70
CA ALA A 41 13.17 -49.54 -29.74
C ALA A 41 13.74 -49.10 -31.11
N ALA A 42 13.72 -47.79 -31.41
CA ALA A 42 14.35 -47.23 -32.61
C ALA A 42 15.88 -47.15 -32.50
N LEU A 43 16.40 -46.86 -31.30
CA LEU A 43 17.83 -46.89 -30.98
C LEU A 43 18.40 -48.28 -31.23
N CYS A 44 17.83 -49.32 -30.60
CA CYS A 44 18.31 -50.69 -30.71
C CYS A 44 18.33 -51.17 -32.17
N ARG A 45 17.24 -50.91 -32.92
CA ARG A 45 17.17 -51.27 -34.35
C ARG A 45 18.20 -50.56 -35.21
N SER A 46 18.46 -49.27 -34.96
CA SER A 46 19.51 -48.53 -35.67
C SER A 46 20.89 -49.13 -35.41
N LEU A 47 21.19 -49.47 -34.16
CA LEU A 47 22.45 -50.09 -33.77
C LEU A 47 22.63 -51.49 -34.37
N GLU A 48 21.57 -52.32 -34.40
CA GLU A 48 21.58 -53.63 -35.08
C GLU A 48 21.85 -53.53 -36.58
N GLN A 49 21.44 -52.43 -37.22
CA GLN A 49 21.65 -52.15 -38.63
C GLN A 49 23.02 -51.49 -38.92
N GLY A 50 23.83 -51.24 -37.89
CA GLY A 50 25.10 -50.53 -38.05
C GLY A 50 24.94 -49.04 -38.36
N ILE A 51 23.82 -48.43 -37.98
CA ILE A 51 23.49 -47.02 -38.23
C ILE A 51 23.69 -46.22 -36.93
N GLU A 52 24.38 -45.09 -37.02
CA GLU A 52 24.57 -44.19 -35.89
C GLU A 52 23.23 -43.51 -35.48
N PRO A 53 22.80 -43.61 -34.21
CA PRO A 53 21.45 -43.20 -33.81
C PRO A 53 21.35 -41.74 -33.36
N THR A 54 21.96 -40.81 -34.10
CA THR A 54 22.08 -39.39 -33.70
C THR A 54 20.74 -38.69 -33.46
N LEU A 55 19.71 -39.05 -34.22
CA LEU A 55 18.35 -38.50 -34.05
C LEU A 55 17.72 -38.89 -32.72
N VAL A 56 17.90 -40.15 -32.29
CA VAL A 56 17.35 -40.64 -31.03
C VAL A 56 18.09 -40.01 -29.85
N TYR A 57 19.41 -39.87 -29.96
CA TYR A 57 20.21 -39.17 -28.96
C TYR A 57 19.76 -37.72 -28.75
N ASN A 58 19.56 -36.97 -29.85
CA ASN A 58 19.07 -35.59 -29.77
C ASN A 58 17.70 -35.52 -29.10
N TRP A 59 16.79 -36.46 -29.43
CA TRP A 59 15.50 -36.54 -28.77
C TRP A 59 15.63 -36.75 -27.25
N PHE A 60 16.52 -37.64 -26.79
CA PHE A 60 16.78 -37.83 -25.36
C PHE A 60 17.42 -36.60 -24.70
N ILE A 61 18.28 -35.86 -25.39
CA ILE A 61 18.83 -34.60 -24.87
C ILE A 61 17.73 -33.58 -24.57
N GLU A 62 16.74 -33.49 -25.47
CA GLU A 62 15.66 -32.52 -25.40
C GLU A 62 14.55 -32.93 -24.41
N ASN A 63 14.24 -34.23 -24.34
CA ASN A 63 13.03 -34.71 -23.64
C ASN A 63 13.31 -35.48 -22.34
N ALA A 64 14.53 -35.98 -22.14
CA ALA A 64 14.87 -36.71 -20.92
C ALA A 64 15.33 -35.76 -19.79
N PRO A 65 14.94 -36.03 -18.52
CA PRO A 65 15.36 -35.21 -17.39
C PRO A 65 16.89 -35.12 -17.29
N GLY A 66 17.41 -33.98 -16.82
CA GLY A 66 18.87 -33.76 -16.75
C GLY A 66 19.65 -34.74 -15.86
N THR A 67 18.95 -35.48 -14.97
CA THR A 67 19.51 -36.52 -14.11
C THR A 67 19.13 -37.95 -14.55
N SER A 68 18.56 -38.10 -15.75
CA SER A 68 18.09 -39.38 -16.30
C SER A 68 19.25 -40.34 -16.57
N LYS A 69 19.18 -41.55 -16.01
CA LYS A 69 20.16 -42.61 -16.32
C LYS A 69 20.06 -43.05 -17.78
N SER A 70 18.83 -43.16 -18.31
CA SER A 70 18.60 -43.56 -19.70
C SER A 70 19.21 -42.56 -20.70
N ARG A 71 19.19 -41.26 -20.40
CA ARG A 71 19.88 -40.22 -21.18
C ARG A 71 21.38 -40.44 -21.26
N PHE A 72 22.03 -40.80 -20.15
CA PHE A 72 23.47 -41.08 -20.15
C PHE A 72 23.78 -42.34 -20.96
N SER A 73 23.03 -43.43 -20.76
CA SER A 73 23.24 -44.68 -21.49
C SER A 73 22.96 -44.55 -23.00
N VAL A 74 21.96 -43.75 -23.43
CA VAL A 74 21.76 -43.43 -24.85
C VAL A 74 22.94 -42.64 -25.41
N GLY A 75 23.51 -41.71 -24.64
CA GLY A 75 24.70 -40.96 -25.02
C GLY A 75 25.94 -41.84 -25.18
N ASP A 76 26.18 -42.75 -24.23
CA ASP A 76 27.29 -43.69 -24.28
C ASP A 76 27.14 -44.66 -25.47
N ALA A 77 25.94 -45.18 -25.72
CA ALA A 77 25.64 -46.01 -26.88
C ALA A 77 25.90 -45.28 -28.21
N THR A 78 25.48 -44.01 -28.32
CA THR A 78 25.68 -43.20 -29.51
C THR A 78 27.16 -42.90 -29.73
N HIS A 79 27.90 -42.61 -28.66
CA HIS A 79 29.33 -42.34 -28.73
C HIS A 79 30.15 -43.59 -29.12
N ALA A 80 29.78 -44.78 -28.62
CA ALA A 80 30.38 -46.05 -29.03
C ALA A 80 30.10 -46.37 -30.51
N ALA A 81 28.86 -46.15 -30.97
CA ALA A 81 28.50 -46.31 -32.38
C ALA A 81 29.27 -45.36 -33.30
N GLY A 82 29.49 -44.10 -32.89
CA GLY A 82 30.30 -43.13 -33.62
C GLY A 82 31.79 -43.49 -33.73
N ARG A 83 32.30 -44.36 -32.84
CA ARG A 83 33.64 -44.97 -32.95
C ARG A 83 33.67 -46.22 -33.84
N GLY A 84 32.52 -46.67 -34.34
CA GLY A 84 32.36 -47.89 -35.12
C GLY A 84 32.22 -49.17 -34.27
N ASP A 85 32.12 -49.06 -32.94
CA ASP A 85 31.98 -50.21 -32.04
C ASP A 85 30.49 -50.46 -31.72
N PHE A 86 29.79 -51.10 -32.65
CA PHE A 86 28.37 -51.41 -32.50
C PHE A 86 28.10 -52.52 -31.48
N ALA A 87 29.09 -53.37 -31.19
CA ALA A 87 28.96 -54.42 -30.17
C ALA A 87 28.97 -53.81 -28.76
N GLU A 88 29.87 -52.86 -28.50
CA GLU A 88 29.87 -52.06 -27.28
C GLU A 88 28.57 -51.23 -27.18
N ALA A 89 28.14 -50.59 -28.26
CA ALA A 89 26.91 -49.79 -28.29
C ALA A 89 25.65 -50.61 -27.92
N LEU A 90 25.52 -51.84 -28.44
CA LEU A 90 24.42 -52.75 -28.12
C LEU A 90 24.42 -53.21 -26.65
N SER A 91 25.58 -53.22 -25.97
CA SER A 91 25.64 -53.60 -24.56
C SER A 91 24.90 -52.62 -23.65
N TYR A 92 24.89 -51.33 -23.99
CA TYR A 92 24.17 -50.28 -23.27
C TYR A 92 22.64 -50.35 -23.44
N CYS A 93 22.15 -51.08 -24.45
CA CYS A 93 20.71 -51.29 -24.65
C CYS A 93 20.10 -52.28 -23.65
N GLY A 94 20.90 -53.17 -23.05
CA GLY A 94 20.42 -54.26 -22.19
C GLY A 94 19.64 -53.78 -20.96
N ASP A 95 20.09 -52.70 -20.32
CA ASP A 95 19.46 -52.13 -19.13
C ASP A 95 18.49 -50.98 -19.45
N LEU A 96 18.43 -50.54 -20.71
CA LEU A 96 17.83 -49.27 -21.10
C LEU A 96 16.31 -49.21 -20.86
N ASP A 97 15.60 -50.30 -21.11
CA ASP A 97 14.17 -50.42 -20.82
C ASP A 97 13.87 -50.26 -19.31
N SER A 98 14.74 -50.82 -18.46
CA SER A 98 14.59 -50.72 -17.00
C SER A 98 14.86 -49.29 -16.51
N GLN A 99 15.86 -48.62 -17.08
CA GLN A 99 16.21 -47.23 -16.76
C GLN A 99 15.12 -46.26 -17.23
N VAL A 100 14.58 -46.44 -18.45
CA VAL A 100 13.44 -45.63 -18.94
C VAL A 100 12.20 -45.85 -18.07
N ALA A 101 11.95 -47.07 -17.61
CA ALA A 101 10.84 -47.34 -16.69
C ALA A 101 11.04 -46.70 -15.30
N GLU A 102 12.28 -46.58 -14.82
CA GLU A 102 12.64 -45.87 -13.59
C GLU A 102 12.44 -44.35 -13.76
N ASP A 103 12.97 -43.77 -14.84
CA ASP A 103 12.86 -42.34 -15.16
C ASP A 103 11.39 -41.91 -15.35
N ARG A 104 10.57 -42.74 -16.01
CA ARG A 104 9.13 -42.49 -16.16
C ARG A 104 8.39 -42.49 -14.82
N ARG A 105 8.68 -43.46 -13.94
CA ARG A 105 8.08 -43.52 -12.59
C ARG A 105 8.46 -42.29 -11.77
N SER A 106 9.71 -41.87 -11.83
CA SER A 106 10.18 -40.64 -11.17
C SER A 106 9.42 -39.39 -11.66
N LEU A 107 9.23 -39.25 -12.98
CA LEU A 107 8.44 -38.14 -13.54
C LEU A 107 6.96 -38.19 -13.16
N GLU A 108 6.36 -39.39 -13.11
CA GLU A 108 4.97 -39.59 -12.66
C GLU A 108 4.80 -39.20 -11.18
N GLU A 109 5.69 -39.64 -10.30
CA GLU A 109 5.68 -39.30 -8.87
C GLU A 109 5.90 -37.80 -8.63
N LYS A 110 6.85 -37.20 -9.36
CA LYS A 110 7.12 -35.76 -9.32
C LYS A 110 5.87 -34.96 -9.72
N ALA A 111 5.27 -35.29 -10.87
CA ALA A 111 4.05 -34.62 -11.34
C ALA A 111 2.88 -34.80 -10.36
N ALA A 112 2.68 -36.01 -9.81
CA ALA A 112 1.62 -36.26 -8.83
C ALA A 112 1.81 -35.46 -7.54
N THR A 113 3.05 -35.39 -7.04
CA THR A 113 3.42 -34.61 -5.85
C THR A 113 3.16 -33.12 -6.06
N SER A 114 3.62 -32.58 -7.20
CA SER A 114 3.41 -31.17 -7.56
C SER A 114 1.91 -30.83 -7.68
N TRP A 115 1.10 -31.71 -8.27
CA TRP A 115 -0.36 -31.51 -8.33
C TRP A 115 -1.04 -31.59 -6.96
N SER A 116 -0.57 -32.45 -6.06
CA SER A 116 -1.09 -32.52 -4.69
C SER A 116 -0.85 -31.21 -3.93
N GLN A 117 0.37 -30.66 -4.02
CA GLN A 117 0.73 -29.38 -3.43
C GLN A 117 -0.05 -28.20 -4.06
N ALA A 118 -0.24 -28.24 -5.38
CA ALA A 118 -1.02 -27.22 -6.09
C ALA A 118 -2.50 -27.25 -5.68
N ARG A 119 -3.13 -28.42 -5.57
CA ARG A 119 -4.55 -28.56 -5.19
C ARG A 119 -4.82 -28.12 -3.76
N THR A 120 -3.99 -28.56 -2.82
CA THR A 120 -4.09 -28.14 -1.41
C THR A 120 -3.97 -26.63 -1.28
N SER A 121 -3.03 -26.04 -2.01
CA SER A 121 -2.88 -24.58 -2.09
C SER A 121 -4.10 -23.91 -2.73
N LEU A 122 -4.59 -24.38 -3.87
CA LEU A 122 -5.80 -23.81 -4.48
C LEU A 122 -7.00 -23.82 -3.53
N PHE A 123 -7.19 -24.89 -2.76
CA PHE A 123 -8.27 -24.99 -1.78
C PHE A 123 -8.16 -23.93 -0.68
N ILE A 124 -6.99 -23.80 -0.05
CA ILE A 124 -6.74 -22.79 0.99
C ILE A 124 -6.87 -21.38 0.41
N GLY A 125 -6.31 -21.14 -0.77
CA GLY A 125 -6.42 -19.86 -1.48
C GLY A 125 -7.87 -19.48 -1.78
N THR A 126 -8.71 -20.45 -2.14
CA THR A 126 -10.14 -20.23 -2.39
C THR A 126 -10.88 -19.84 -1.11
N LEU A 127 -10.62 -20.53 0.01
CA LEU A 127 -11.21 -20.17 1.30
C LEU A 127 -10.80 -18.75 1.74
N LEU A 128 -9.52 -18.39 1.59
CA LEU A 128 -9.02 -17.04 1.86
C LEU A 128 -9.68 -16.00 0.94
N ALA A 129 -9.86 -16.30 -0.35
CA ALA A 129 -10.52 -15.42 -1.30
C ALA A 129 -11.99 -15.17 -0.94
N ILE A 130 -12.73 -16.21 -0.52
CA ILE A 130 -14.11 -16.08 -0.04
C ILE A 130 -14.14 -15.19 1.21
N ALA A 131 -13.27 -15.45 2.19
CA ALA A 131 -13.18 -14.63 3.41
C ALA A 131 -12.86 -13.16 3.08
N ALA A 132 -11.91 -12.93 2.18
CA ALA A 132 -11.56 -11.59 1.70
C ALA A 132 -12.74 -10.91 0.99
N ALA A 133 -13.50 -11.63 0.15
CA ALA A 133 -14.66 -11.12 -0.54
C ALA A 133 -15.77 -10.70 0.44
N VAL A 134 -16.08 -11.54 1.44
CA VAL A 134 -17.06 -11.22 2.49
C VAL A 134 -16.64 -9.96 3.26
N LEU A 135 -15.36 -9.86 3.63
CA LEU A 135 -14.83 -8.67 4.31
C LEU A 135 -14.89 -7.42 3.44
N LEU A 136 -14.65 -7.53 2.13
CA LEU A 136 -14.78 -6.43 1.18
C LEU A 136 -16.23 -5.95 1.05
N VAL A 137 -17.20 -6.87 1.02
CA VAL A 137 -18.64 -6.56 0.98
C VAL A 137 -19.06 -5.84 2.26
N ARG A 138 -18.72 -6.40 3.43
CA ARG A 138 -19.02 -5.78 4.73
C ARG A 138 -18.45 -4.37 4.83
N ARG A 139 -17.19 -4.19 4.41
CA ARG A 139 -16.51 -2.89 4.41
C ARG A 139 -17.18 -1.87 3.49
N ARG A 140 -17.68 -2.29 2.32
CA ARG A 140 -18.42 -1.40 1.41
C ARG A 140 -19.78 -1.02 1.97
N ALA A 141 -20.44 -1.93 2.69
CA ALA A 141 -21.74 -1.70 3.31
C ALA A 141 -21.67 -0.72 4.50
N ALA A 142 -20.64 -0.82 5.34
CA ALA A 142 -20.50 -0.06 6.59
C ALA A 142 -20.67 1.47 6.42
N ASN A 143 -20.07 2.04 5.37
CA ASN A 143 -20.12 3.48 5.09
C ASN A 143 -20.96 3.81 3.85
N ALA A 144 -21.89 2.93 3.44
CA ALA A 144 -22.64 3.09 2.19
C ALA A 144 -23.45 4.39 2.12
N LYS A 145 -24.10 4.78 3.23
CA LYS A 145 -24.87 6.04 3.33
C LYS A 145 -23.98 7.27 3.14
N THR A 146 -22.88 7.36 3.90
CA THR A 146 -21.90 8.46 3.75
C THR A 146 -21.27 8.47 2.36
N VAL A 147 -20.99 7.31 1.79
CA VAL A 147 -20.47 7.19 0.42
C VAL A 147 -21.47 7.72 -0.59
N ALA A 148 -22.77 7.44 -0.44
CA ALA A 148 -23.82 7.94 -1.32
C ALA A 148 -23.85 9.48 -1.30
N ILE A 149 -23.90 10.08 -0.10
CA ILE A 149 -23.85 11.54 0.11
C ILE A 149 -22.59 12.12 -0.54
N VAL A 150 -21.42 11.55 -0.27
CA VAL A 150 -20.17 12.09 -0.82
C VAL A 150 -20.07 11.90 -2.34
N SER A 151 -20.59 10.80 -2.87
CA SER A 151 -20.47 10.46 -4.29
C SER A 151 -21.38 11.28 -5.19
N SER A 152 -22.53 11.75 -4.70
CA SER A 152 -23.42 12.64 -5.47
C SER A 152 -22.74 13.97 -5.82
N TYR A 153 -21.78 14.41 -5.00
CA TYR A 153 -21.08 15.67 -5.16
C TYR A 153 -19.67 15.53 -5.75
N MET A 154 -19.27 14.33 -6.18
CA MET A 154 -17.94 14.09 -6.74
C MET A 154 -17.94 14.10 -8.27
N ARG A 155 -17.06 14.91 -8.87
CA ARG A 155 -16.74 14.78 -10.30
C ARG A 155 -15.96 13.50 -10.57
N PRO A 156 -16.28 12.73 -11.63
CA PRO A 156 -15.52 11.55 -12.01
C PRO A 156 -14.08 11.95 -12.36
N ARG A 157 -13.12 11.20 -11.82
CA ARG A 157 -11.68 11.40 -12.04
C ARG A 157 -11.17 10.32 -12.97
N ALA A 158 -10.35 10.68 -13.96
CA ALA A 158 -9.77 9.71 -14.89
C ALA A 158 -8.98 8.62 -14.15
N PHE A 159 -9.31 7.36 -14.42
CA PHE A 159 -8.80 6.21 -13.66
C PHE A 159 -7.28 6.02 -13.78
N TRP A 160 -6.68 6.45 -14.91
CA TRP A 160 -5.24 6.41 -15.17
C TRP A 160 -4.40 7.41 -14.36
N ARG A 161 -4.98 8.52 -13.89
CA ARG A 161 -4.20 9.58 -13.20
C ARG A 161 -3.56 9.07 -11.91
N ARG A 162 -4.24 8.17 -11.21
CA ARG A 162 -3.78 7.61 -9.94
C ARG A 162 -2.60 6.64 -10.10
N PRO A 163 -2.67 5.57 -10.92
CA PRO A 163 -1.53 4.69 -11.12
C PRO A 163 -0.30 5.46 -11.64
N ALA A 164 -0.48 6.39 -12.59
CA ALA A 164 0.60 7.25 -13.06
C ALA A 164 1.24 8.06 -11.92
N SER A 165 0.43 8.74 -11.09
CA SER A 165 0.95 9.50 -9.94
C SER A 165 1.63 8.63 -8.88
N LEU A 166 1.18 7.39 -8.69
CA LEU A 166 1.79 6.44 -7.76
C LEU A 166 3.15 5.95 -8.27
N LEU A 167 3.27 5.71 -9.58
CA LEU A 167 4.55 5.36 -10.20
C LEU A 167 5.54 6.52 -10.09
N VAL A 168 5.13 7.72 -10.50
CA VAL A 168 5.99 8.92 -10.43
C VAL A 168 6.43 9.20 -8.99
N SER A 169 5.49 9.22 -8.03
CA SER A 169 5.83 9.46 -6.62
C SER A 169 6.64 8.32 -6.00
N GLY A 170 6.44 7.07 -6.43
CA GLY A 170 7.23 5.91 -6.02
C GLY A 170 8.67 5.99 -6.51
N ILE A 171 8.88 6.28 -7.79
CA ILE A 171 10.22 6.46 -8.39
C ILE A 171 10.95 7.63 -7.71
N SER A 172 10.29 8.78 -7.56
CA SER A 172 10.90 9.94 -6.88
C SER A 172 11.24 9.63 -5.42
N ALA A 173 10.42 8.85 -4.72
CA ALA A 173 10.71 8.40 -3.36
C ALA A 173 11.94 7.49 -3.27
N VAL A 174 12.06 6.53 -4.20
CA VAL A 174 13.23 5.64 -4.30
C VAL A 174 14.49 6.47 -4.60
N LEU A 175 14.44 7.37 -5.58
CA LEU A 175 15.57 8.24 -5.94
C LEU A 175 16.00 9.12 -4.76
N LEU A 176 15.05 9.69 -4.02
CA LEU A 176 15.36 10.50 -2.84
C LEU A 176 16.04 9.66 -1.75
N TYR A 177 15.54 8.46 -1.48
CA TYR A 177 16.07 7.59 -0.44
C TYR A 177 17.44 7.04 -0.82
N VAL A 178 17.56 6.40 -1.99
CA VAL A 178 18.82 5.86 -2.50
C VAL A 178 19.86 6.98 -2.62
N GLY A 179 19.49 8.13 -3.21
CA GLY A 179 20.38 9.28 -3.31
C GLY A 179 20.89 9.73 -1.95
N THR A 180 20.01 9.90 -0.96
CA THR A 180 20.41 10.32 0.40
C THR A 180 21.33 9.31 1.08
N PHE A 181 21.02 8.00 0.98
CA PHE A 181 21.81 6.94 1.60
C PHE A 181 23.14 6.68 0.87
N SER A 182 23.25 7.03 -0.40
CA SER A 182 24.47 6.88 -1.20
C SER A 182 25.50 8.01 -0.97
N ILE A 183 25.11 9.17 -0.43
CA ILE A 183 26.04 10.31 -0.21
C ILE A 183 27.20 9.92 0.72
N MET A 184 26.90 9.30 1.87
CA MET A 184 27.93 8.99 2.87
C MET A 184 28.95 7.94 2.38
N PRO A 185 28.53 6.83 1.73
CA PRO A 185 29.46 5.91 1.06
C PRO A 185 30.32 6.58 -0.02
N LEU A 186 29.73 7.41 -0.88
CA LEU A 186 30.44 8.09 -1.97
C LEU A 186 31.50 9.08 -1.44
N LEU A 187 31.18 9.82 -0.39
CA LEU A 187 32.13 10.73 0.25
C LEU A 187 33.31 9.97 0.88
N ARG A 188 33.05 8.78 1.44
CA ARG A 188 34.09 7.92 2.02
C ARG A 188 34.96 7.21 0.98
N SER A 189 34.42 6.90 -0.21
CA SER A 189 35.16 6.21 -1.27
C SER A 189 36.03 7.15 -2.12
N GLY A 190 36.04 8.46 -1.85
CA GLY A 190 36.79 9.46 -2.62
C GLY A 190 36.20 9.75 -4.01
N GLN A 191 35.03 9.18 -4.33
CA GLN A 191 34.36 9.31 -5.62
C GLN A 191 33.51 10.59 -5.71
N VAL A 192 34.13 11.75 -5.49
CA VAL A 192 33.44 13.05 -5.35
C VAL A 192 32.66 13.45 -6.61
N LEU A 193 33.10 13.03 -7.80
CA LEU A 193 32.41 13.27 -9.08
C LEU A 193 30.98 12.72 -9.10
N TRP A 194 30.71 11.60 -8.41
CA TRP A 194 29.37 11.01 -8.34
C TRP A 194 28.46 11.71 -7.32
N VAL A 195 29.01 12.56 -6.45
CA VAL A 195 28.23 13.33 -5.47
C VAL A 195 27.43 14.43 -6.16
N ILE A 196 27.99 15.05 -7.20
CA ILE A 196 27.36 16.15 -7.96
C ILE A 196 26.00 15.72 -8.57
N PRO A 197 25.89 14.63 -9.35
CA PRO A 197 24.60 14.20 -9.89
C PRO A 197 23.63 13.77 -8.79
N VAL A 198 24.10 13.13 -7.71
CA VAL A 198 23.24 12.76 -6.57
C VAL A 198 22.63 14.01 -5.93
N VAL A 199 23.44 15.03 -5.65
CA VAL A 199 22.98 16.30 -5.06
C VAL A 199 22.01 17.05 -5.98
N ALA A 200 22.17 16.97 -7.31
CA ALA A 200 21.24 17.57 -8.28
C ALA A 200 19.89 16.80 -8.39
N VAL A 201 19.91 15.48 -8.23
CA VAL A 201 18.70 14.63 -8.31
C VAL A 201 17.80 14.81 -7.08
N LEU A 202 18.36 15.03 -5.88
CA LEU A 202 17.58 15.17 -4.65
C LEU A 202 16.52 16.30 -4.66
N PRO A 203 16.84 17.56 -5.02
CA PRO A 203 15.85 18.62 -5.08
C PRO A 203 14.82 18.35 -6.17
N THR A 204 15.23 17.81 -7.31
CA THR A 204 14.33 17.42 -8.41
C THR A 204 13.34 16.35 -7.94
N ALA A 205 13.83 15.28 -7.31
CA ALA A 205 13.01 14.22 -6.73
C ALA A 205 12.06 14.76 -5.65
N TYR A 206 12.54 15.68 -4.80
CA TYR A 206 11.72 16.35 -3.78
C TYR A 206 10.58 17.18 -4.39
N PHE A 207 10.87 18.02 -5.39
CA PHE A 207 9.85 18.83 -6.06
C PHE A 207 8.83 17.97 -6.81
N VAL A 208 9.28 16.95 -7.55
CA VAL A 208 8.38 16.01 -8.21
C VAL A 208 7.49 15.30 -7.19
N LEU A 209 8.04 14.85 -6.07
CA LEU A 209 7.26 14.23 -4.99
C LEU A 209 6.22 15.21 -4.42
N ARG A 210 6.60 16.47 -4.19
CA ARG A 210 5.72 17.52 -3.65
C ARG A 210 4.54 17.82 -4.59
N TYR A 211 4.76 17.87 -5.89
CA TYR A 211 3.71 18.18 -6.87
C TYR A 211 2.91 16.96 -7.36
N ALA A 212 3.51 15.78 -7.41
CA ALA A 212 2.85 14.55 -7.85
C ALA A 212 2.00 13.90 -6.75
N ARG A 213 2.36 14.06 -5.46
CA ARG A 213 1.62 13.44 -4.35
C ARG A 213 0.13 13.84 -4.29
N PRO A 214 -0.27 15.12 -4.42
CA PRO A 214 -1.69 15.52 -4.41
C PRO A 214 -2.53 14.80 -5.48
N TRP A 215 -1.91 14.39 -6.58
CA TRP A 215 -2.58 13.68 -7.67
C TRP A 215 -2.91 12.24 -7.29
N SER A 216 -2.13 11.65 -6.37
CA SER A 216 -2.34 10.31 -5.83
C SER A 216 -3.34 10.25 -4.67
N ALA A 217 -3.77 11.41 -4.16
CA ALA A 217 -4.69 11.52 -3.04
C ALA A 217 -6.03 10.83 -3.36
N ARG A 218 -6.49 9.97 -2.44
CA ARG A 218 -7.78 9.29 -2.55
C ARG A 218 -8.91 10.29 -2.28
N GLY A 219 -9.95 10.26 -3.11
CA GLY A 219 -11.17 11.01 -2.84
C GLY A 219 -11.93 10.48 -1.62
N ALA A 220 -12.79 11.30 -1.02
CA ALA A 220 -13.55 10.96 0.18
C ALA A 220 -14.34 9.64 0.02
N ALA A 221 -15.08 9.45 -1.07
CA ALA A 221 -15.83 8.21 -1.32
C ALA A 221 -14.92 6.97 -1.36
N GLN A 222 -13.72 7.09 -1.92
CA GLN A 222 -12.77 5.98 -1.97
C GLN A 222 -12.19 5.65 -0.60
N VAL A 223 -11.91 6.67 0.22
CA VAL A 223 -11.43 6.47 1.59
C VAL A 223 -12.50 5.79 2.43
N LEU A 224 -13.75 6.25 2.35
CA LEU A 224 -14.90 5.68 3.05
C LEU A 224 -15.18 4.23 2.63
N ARG A 225 -15.17 3.89 1.34
CA ARG A 225 -15.27 2.48 0.88
C ARG A 225 -14.10 1.62 1.35
N SER A 226 -12.99 2.24 1.74
CA SER A 226 -11.77 1.58 2.17
C SER A 226 -11.62 1.54 3.69
N ASP A 227 -12.62 1.90 4.48
CA ASP A 227 -12.56 1.77 5.92
C ASP A 227 -13.96 1.43 6.43
N GLU A 228 -14.06 0.46 7.33
CA GLU A 228 -15.35 0.05 7.89
C GLU A 228 -15.73 0.87 9.14
N ARG A 229 -14.77 1.61 9.68
CA ARG A 229 -14.97 2.46 10.86
C ARG A 229 -15.80 3.69 10.49
N VAL A 230 -16.58 4.16 11.45
CA VAL A 230 -17.37 5.40 11.34
C VAL A 230 -16.43 6.57 11.04
N PRO A 231 -16.75 7.47 10.09
CA PRO A 231 -15.87 8.55 9.69
C PRO A 231 -15.66 9.64 10.75
N VAL A 232 -14.59 10.41 10.53
CA VAL A 232 -14.29 11.66 11.24
C VAL A 232 -14.48 12.81 10.27
N LEU A 233 -15.30 13.79 10.64
CA LEU A 233 -15.49 15.00 9.86
C LEU A 233 -14.47 16.04 10.31
N TYR A 234 -13.69 16.57 9.36
CA TYR A 234 -12.77 17.67 9.59
C TYR A 234 -13.25 18.90 8.82
N LEU A 235 -13.67 19.94 9.54
CA LEU A 235 -14.08 21.22 8.97
C LEU A 235 -13.10 22.30 9.41
N ARG A 236 -12.86 23.26 8.51
CA ARG A 236 -11.93 24.36 8.75
C ARG A 236 -12.33 25.55 7.90
N GLY A 237 -11.93 26.73 8.34
CA GLY A 237 -11.92 27.89 7.47
C GLY A 237 -11.05 27.64 6.23
N PHE A 238 -11.63 27.91 5.06
CA PHE A 238 -10.87 28.35 3.90
C PHE A 238 -10.02 29.57 4.32
N GLY A 239 -8.91 29.97 3.73
CA GLY A 239 -8.14 31.14 4.23
C GLY A 239 -7.08 30.76 5.27
N ASP A 240 -7.35 29.82 6.17
CA ASP A 240 -6.33 29.17 7.01
C ASP A 240 -5.49 28.10 6.25
N ASP A 241 -5.79 27.95 4.96
CA ASP A 241 -5.13 27.05 4.02
C ASP A 241 -3.62 27.28 3.86
N ARG A 242 -3.10 28.48 4.14
CA ARG A 242 -1.67 28.80 3.97
C ARG A 242 -0.84 28.24 5.13
N GLY A 243 -1.28 28.42 6.38
CA GLY A 243 -0.59 27.90 7.57
C GLY A 243 -0.68 26.38 7.71
N ALA A 244 -1.78 25.78 7.25
CA ALA A 244 -1.99 24.33 7.29
C ALA A 244 -1.21 23.54 6.20
N ALA A 245 -0.84 24.20 5.10
CA ALA A 245 -0.07 23.60 4.00
C ALA A 245 1.46 23.73 4.19
N VAL A 246 1.90 24.31 5.32
CA VAL A 246 3.33 24.40 5.67
C VAL A 246 3.87 23.00 5.91
N VAL A 247 4.99 22.70 5.27
CA VAL A 247 5.83 21.54 5.56
C VAL A 247 6.93 22.06 6.47
N ASP A 248 6.94 21.64 7.73
CA ASP A 248 7.98 22.02 8.67
C ASP A 248 9.27 21.31 8.29
N VAL A 249 10.34 22.06 8.06
CA VAL A 249 11.67 21.51 7.76
C VAL A 249 12.40 21.29 9.09
N PRO A 250 12.60 20.05 9.55
CA PRO A 250 13.38 19.80 10.75
C PRO A 250 14.84 20.20 10.54
N ARG A 251 15.53 20.59 11.63
CA ARG A 251 16.88 21.17 11.63
C ARG A 251 18.00 20.23 11.11
N THR A 252 17.71 18.96 10.82
CA THR A 252 18.69 17.98 10.35
C THR A 252 18.35 17.48 8.94
N LEU A 253 19.37 17.39 8.07
CA LEU A 253 19.23 16.95 6.67
C LEU A 253 18.58 15.56 6.54
N LEU A 254 18.90 14.63 7.45
CA LEU A 254 18.31 13.30 7.48
C LEU A 254 16.80 13.31 7.79
N HIS A 255 16.33 14.23 8.65
CA HIS A 255 14.90 14.37 8.94
C HIS A 255 14.18 15.19 7.86
N ALA A 256 14.85 16.17 7.24
CA ALA A 256 14.29 16.95 6.14
C ALA A 256 13.96 16.09 4.90
N ALA A 257 14.76 15.04 4.64
CA ALA A 257 14.46 14.05 3.62
C ALA A 257 13.25 13.15 3.95
N LEU A 258 12.82 13.10 5.22
CA LEU A 258 11.75 12.21 5.72
C LEU A 258 10.40 12.91 5.95
N THR A 259 10.37 14.23 6.15
CA THR A 259 9.14 15.02 6.37
C THR A 259 8.76 15.83 5.14
N VAL A 260 8.04 15.18 4.22
CA VAL A 260 7.37 15.83 3.06
C VAL A 260 5.86 15.96 3.32
N HIS A 261 5.46 15.98 4.60
CA HIS A 261 4.06 16.03 5.00
C HIS A 261 3.71 17.42 5.53
N SER A 262 2.56 17.94 5.15
CA SER A 262 2.05 19.18 5.72
C SER A 262 1.59 18.98 7.17
N ARG A 263 1.53 20.07 7.94
CA ARG A 263 0.94 20.05 9.29
C ARG A 263 -0.48 19.45 9.32
N GLU A 264 -1.29 19.70 8.28
CA GLU A 264 -2.61 19.09 8.10
C GLU A 264 -2.52 17.57 7.87
N GLU A 265 -1.57 17.09 7.05
CA GLU A 265 -1.36 15.65 6.84
C GLU A 265 -1.00 14.93 8.14
N GLU A 266 -0.18 15.55 8.98
CA GLU A 266 0.23 14.99 10.28
C GLU A 266 -0.96 14.91 11.24
N LEU A 267 -1.73 15.99 11.39
CA LEU A 267 -2.94 16.01 12.21
C LEU A 267 -3.95 14.95 11.73
N VAL A 268 -4.21 14.90 10.43
CA VAL A 268 -5.14 13.92 9.84
C VAL A 268 -4.64 12.49 10.02
N SER A 269 -3.33 12.26 9.95
CA SER A 269 -2.73 10.94 10.19
C SER A 269 -3.07 10.44 11.60
N ALA A 270 -3.05 11.31 12.61
CA ALA A 270 -3.46 10.96 13.96
C ALA A 270 -4.98 10.74 14.08
N LEU A 271 -5.80 11.60 13.46
CA LEU A 271 -7.25 11.46 13.45
C LEU A 271 -7.72 10.15 12.81
N ARG A 272 -6.93 9.56 11.89
CA ARG A 272 -7.19 8.23 11.32
C ARG A 272 -7.23 7.10 12.35
N ALA A 273 -6.76 7.32 13.58
CA ALA A 273 -6.93 6.38 14.69
C ALA A 273 -8.41 6.17 15.05
N PHE A 274 -9.25 7.19 14.87
CA PHE A 274 -10.69 7.11 15.11
C PHE A 274 -11.42 6.50 13.91
N GLY A 275 -11.18 6.98 12.69
CA GLY A 275 -11.84 6.49 11.48
C GLY A 275 -11.31 7.12 10.20
N PRO A 276 -11.92 6.83 9.04
CA PRO A 276 -11.60 7.55 7.80
C PRO A 276 -11.92 9.04 7.96
N VAL A 277 -10.93 9.90 7.70
CA VAL A 277 -11.10 11.37 7.86
C VAL A 277 -11.52 11.99 6.53
N ILE A 278 -12.66 12.68 6.54
CA ILE A 278 -13.21 13.39 5.38
C ILE A 278 -13.29 14.89 5.68
N ALA A 279 -13.16 15.72 4.64
CA ALA A 279 -13.26 17.17 4.77
C ALA A 279 -13.96 17.80 3.56
N VAL A 280 -14.62 18.93 3.80
CA VAL A 280 -15.20 19.76 2.73
C VAL A 280 -14.09 20.60 2.10
N GLY A 281 -13.87 20.43 0.80
CA GLY A 281 -12.91 21.20 0.02
C GLY A 281 -13.48 22.53 -0.47
N ARG A 282 -12.60 23.47 -0.86
CA ARG A 282 -13.04 24.72 -1.48
C ARG A 282 -13.64 24.46 -2.87
N PRO A 283 -14.80 25.06 -3.20
CA PRO A 283 -15.29 25.04 -4.57
C PRO A 283 -14.20 25.49 -5.56
N ASN A 284 -14.08 24.82 -6.70
CA ASN A 284 -13.11 25.11 -7.77
C ASN A 284 -11.61 24.94 -7.42
N GLU A 285 -11.28 24.19 -6.36
CA GLU A 285 -9.89 23.83 -6.06
C GLU A 285 -9.29 22.95 -7.18
N ARG A 286 -8.23 23.43 -7.85
CA ARG A 286 -7.60 22.76 -9.02
C ARG A 286 -7.02 21.37 -8.69
N LEU A 287 -6.52 21.18 -7.46
CA LEU A 287 -5.93 19.92 -7.00
C LEU A 287 -6.34 19.65 -5.54
N PRO A 288 -6.83 18.44 -5.21
CA PRO A 288 -7.13 18.11 -3.83
C PRO A 288 -5.83 18.14 -3.02
N ARG A 289 -5.81 18.97 -1.97
CA ARG A 289 -4.68 19.04 -1.04
C ARG A 289 -4.49 17.72 -0.30
N LEU A 290 -3.25 17.44 0.05
CA LEU A 290 -2.89 16.30 0.89
C LEU A 290 -3.40 16.50 2.32
N GLY A 291 -3.81 15.40 2.97
CA GLY A 291 -4.39 15.41 4.31
C GLY A 291 -5.71 14.64 4.37
N ALA A 292 -6.78 15.34 4.76
CA ALA A 292 -8.13 14.77 4.82
C ALA A 292 -8.65 14.46 3.42
N ALA A 293 -9.46 13.41 3.30
CA ALA A 293 -10.04 13.04 2.01
C ALA A 293 -11.15 14.03 1.66
N ARG A 294 -10.96 14.79 0.57
CA ARG A 294 -11.86 15.90 0.22
C ARG A 294 -12.97 15.48 -0.74
N PHE A 295 -14.09 16.18 -0.61
CA PHE A 295 -15.18 16.26 -1.57
C PHE A 295 -15.70 17.71 -1.60
N TYR A 296 -16.49 18.07 -2.60
CA TYR A 296 -16.87 19.45 -2.86
C TYR A 296 -18.38 19.58 -2.87
N LEU A 297 -18.94 20.27 -1.88
CA LEU A 297 -20.37 20.53 -1.82
C LEU A 297 -20.76 21.68 -2.76
N PRO A 298 -21.93 21.60 -3.41
CA PRO A 298 -22.46 22.69 -4.22
C PRO A 298 -22.82 23.89 -3.34
N GLN A 299 -22.61 25.10 -3.86
CA GLN A 299 -22.77 26.35 -3.10
C GLN A 299 -24.20 26.62 -2.62
N ASN A 300 -25.20 26.00 -3.25
CA ASN A 300 -26.61 26.23 -2.89
C ASN A 300 -27.14 25.22 -1.86
N ASP A 301 -26.44 24.10 -1.62
CA ASP A 301 -26.95 22.98 -0.80
C ASP A 301 -25.90 22.43 0.19
N TRP A 302 -24.80 23.15 0.39
CA TRP A 302 -23.72 22.69 1.26
C TRP A 302 -24.13 22.54 2.72
N LYS A 303 -25.08 23.35 3.22
CA LYS A 303 -25.55 23.31 4.60
C LYS A 303 -26.22 21.98 4.93
N GLN A 304 -27.09 21.48 4.05
CA GLN A 304 -27.75 20.19 4.25
C GLN A 304 -26.71 19.07 4.25
N GLY A 305 -25.82 19.05 3.26
CA GLY A 305 -24.76 18.05 3.19
C GLY A 305 -23.86 18.02 4.43
N VAL A 306 -23.51 19.19 5.00
CA VAL A 306 -22.74 19.26 6.25
C VAL A 306 -23.49 18.64 7.43
N ARG A 307 -24.79 18.93 7.59
CA ARG A 307 -25.62 18.35 8.67
C ARG A 307 -25.68 16.83 8.59
N GLU A 308 -25.99 16.28 7.41
CA GLU A 308 -26.05 14.84 7.20
C GLU A 308 -24.70 14.17 7.51
N LEU A 309 -23.59 14.84 7.21
CA LEU A 309 -22.26 14.33 7.54
C LEU A 309 -21.94 14.37 9.03
N MET A 310 -22.38 15.40 9.75
CA MET A 310 -22.23 15.46 11.21
C MET A 310 -22.91 14.25 11.88
N ASP A 311 -24.09 13.87 11.39
CA ASP A 311 -24.82 12.70 11.89
C ASP A 311 -24.09 11.38 11.63
N GLN A 312 -23.53 11.22 10.43
CA GLN A 312 -22.82 10.01 10.02
C GLN A 312 -21.40 9.89 10.63
N CYS A 313 -20.89 10.94 11.26
CA CYS A 313 -19.53 10.95 11.83
C CYS A 313 -19.54 10.70 13.35
N GLN A 314 -18.50 10.00 13.81
CA GLN A 314 -18.30 9.74 15.25
C GLN A 314 -17.52 10.84 15.95
N LEU A 315 -16.85 11.72 15.19
CA LEU A 315 -16.05 12.83 15.68
C LEU A 315 -16.09 13.95 14.65
N ILE A 316 -16.24 15.19 15.14
CA ILE A 316 -16.31 16.42 14.35
C ILE A 316 -15.20 17.32 14.85
N VAL A 317 -14.19 17.54 14.02
CA VAL A 317 -13.03 18.37 14.33
C VAL A 317 -13.16 19.67 13.56
N LEU A 318 -13.41 20.76 14.28
CA LEU A 318 -13.51 22.11 13.74
C LEU A 318 -12.23 22.88 14.03
N ARG A 319 -11.58 23.39 13.00
CA ARG A 319 -10.46 24.34 13.17
C ARG A 319 -10.98 25.76 13.01
N LEU A 320 -11.00 26.50 14.12
CA LEU A 320 -11.60 27.83 14.21
C LEU A 320 -10.90 28.84 13.29
N ALA A 321 -11.71 29.67 12.66
CA ALA A 321 -11.30 30.71 11.72
C ALA A 321 -12.39 31.80 11.72
N PRO A 322 -12.08 33.03 11.26
CA PRO A 322 -13.02 34.16 11.34
C PRO A 322 -14.22 34.08 10.38
N GLY A 323 -14.24 33.15 9.42
CA GLY A 323 -15.27 33.11 8.38
C GLY A 323 -16.67 32.69 8.88
N GLU A 324 -17.72 33.41 8.45
CA GLU A 324 -19.12 33.19 8.85
C GLU A 324 -19.63 31.77 8.61
N GLY A 325 -19.23 31.14 7.50
CA GLY A 325 -19.65 29.77 7.18
C GLY A 325 -19.25 28.77 8.27
N LEU A 326 -18.05 28.92 8.83
CA LEU A 326 -17.54 28.04 9.88
C LEU A 326 -18.29 28.26 11.21
N TRP A 327 -18.68 29.49 11.53
CA TRP A 327 -19.45 29.76 12.75
C TRP A 327 -20.87 29.22 12.67
N TRP A 328 -21.47 29.20 11.47
CA TRP A 328 -22.68 28.42 11.25
C TRP A 328 -22.43 26.92 11.53
N GLU A 329 -21.31 26.33 11.07
CA GLU A 329 -20.96 24.93 11.37
C GLU A 329 -20.75 24.68 12.87
N VAL A 330 -20.12 25.60 13.60
CA VAL A 330 -19.97 25.54 15.07
C VAL A 330 -21.34 25.53 15.74
N GLU A 331 -22.23 26.43 15.36
CA GLU A 331 -23.59 26.54 15.92
C GLU A 331 -24.42 25.28 15.61
N GLN A 332 -24.31 24.73 14.40
CA GLN A 332 -25.00 23.49 14.04
C GLN A 332 -24.47 22.29 14.82
N ALA A 333 -23.15 22.16 14.96
CA ALA A 333 -22.57 21.08 15.75
C ALA A 333 -23.04 21.16 17.20
N ARG A 334 -23.10 22.37 17.77
CA ARG A 334 -23.59 22.61 19.13
C ARG A 334 -25.05 22.23 19.33
N THR A 335 -25.90 22.60 18.39
CA THR A 335 -27.36 22.45 18.54
C THR A 335 -27.86 21.06 18.17
N THR A 336 -27.14 20.32 17.31
CA THR A 336 -27.64 19.06 16.74
C THR A 336 -26.85 17.83 17.17
N GLN A 337 -25.62 17.99 17.68
CA GLN A 337 -24.74 16.87 17.97
C GLN A 337 -24.47 16.74 19.48
N PRO A 338 -24.24 15.51 19.96
CA PRO A 338 -23.77 15.31 21.33
C PRO A 338 -22.38 15.94 21.52
N PRO A 339 -22.13 16.60 22.67
CA PRO A 339 -20.92 17.39 22.91
C PRO A 339 -19.63 16.58 22.77
N GLU A 340 -19.63 15.29 23.12
CA GLU A 340 -18.44 14.44 23.10
C GLU A 340 -17.97 14.09 21.68
N LYS A 341 -18.77 14.39 20.65
CA LYS A 341 -18.34 14.32 19.25
C LYS A 341 -17.49 15.52 18.85
N LEU A 342 -17.60 16.65 19.54
CA LEU A 342 -17.06 17.92 19.09
C LEU A 342 -15.63 18.15 19.62
N VAL A 343 -14.74 18.51 18.70
CA VAL A 343 -13.37 18.93 18.98
C VAL A 343 -13.13 20.27 18.30
N LEU A 344 -12.72 21.28 19.06
CA LEU A 344 -12.34 22.59 18.53
C LEU A 344 -10.83 22.76 18.58
N LEU A 345 -10.23 23.13 17.45
CA LEU A 345 -8.83 23.52 17.35
C LEU A 345 -8.78 25.04 17.24
N VAL A 346 -8.26 25.69 18.28
CA VAL A 346 -8.18 27.15 18.37
C VAL A 346 -6.79 27.61 17.90
N PRO A 347 -6.68 28.47 16.87
CA PRO A 347 -5.40 29.09 16.48
C PRO A 347 -4.72 29.81 17.66
N GLY A 348 -3.41 30.04 17.58
CA GLY A 348 -2.71 30.81 18.62
C GLY A 348 -3.09 32.29 18.63
N ASP A 349 -3.30 32.86 17.44
CA ASP A 349 -3.77 34.23 17.23
C ASP A 349 -5.32 34.26 17.30
N CYS A 350 -5.87 34.25 18.52
CA CYS A 350 -7.30 33.96 18.74
C CYS A 350 -8.10 34.99 19.55
N GLN A 351 -7.60 36.21 19.77
CA GLN A 351 -8.28 37.17 20.65
C GLN A 351 -9.75 37.40 20.23
N ASP A 352 -10.00 37.71 18.95
CA ASP A 352 -11.36 37.91 18.43
C ASP A 352 -12.19 36.62 18.34
N LEU A 353 -11.53 35.48 18.06
CA LEU A 353 -12.19 34.18 17.95
C LEU A 353 -12.65 33.65 19.31
N THR A 354 -11.93 33.98 20.38
CA THR A 354 -12.22 33.52 21.75
C THR A 354 -13.50 34.18 22.27
N ALA A 355 -13.62 35.49 22.09
CA ALA A 355 -14.83 36.22 22.46
C ALA A 355 -16.06 35.70 21.70
N ARG A 356 -15.93 35.49 20.39
CA ARG A 356 -17.00 34.90 19.58
C ARG A 356 -17.33 33.48 20.03
N LEU A 357 -16.32 32.66 20.37
CA LEU A 357 -16.55 31.31 20.86
C LEU A 357 -17.32 31.30 22.18
N HIS A 358 -17.00 32.19 23.11
CA HIS A 358 -17.72 32.31 24.38
C HIS A 358 -19.20 32.66 24.19
N HIS A 359 -19.55 33.43 23.15
CA HIS A 359 -20.94 33.72 22.83
C HIS A 359 -21.71 32.48 22.34
N HIS A 360 -21.03 31.59 21.60
CA HIS A 360 -21.66 30.39 21.06
C HIS A 360 -21.69 29.22 22.05
N LEU A 361 -20.77 29.13 23.01
CA LEU A 361 -20.72 28.00 23.94
C LEU A 361 -21.63 28.19 25.17
N PRO A 362 -22.28 27.12 25.68
CA PRO A 362 -23.07 27.20 26.91
C PRO A 362 -22.25 27.57 28.15
N LYS A 363 -20.99 27.14 28.19
CA LYS A 363 -20.02 27.38 29.27
C LYS A 363 -18.75 27.99 28.66
N ALA A 364 -18.21 29.03 29.30
CA ALA A 364 -17.01 29.70 28.82
C ALA A 364 -15.80 28.77 28.90
N ALA A 365 -14.98 28.76 27.84
CA ALA A 365 -13.74 28.00 27.78
C ALA A 365 -12.56 28.87 28.23
N ALA A 366 -11.79 28.42 29.22
CA ALA A 366 -10.60 29.12 29.68
C ALA A 366 -9.44 28.98 28.66
N ILE A 367 -9.46 29.79 27.61
CA ILE A 367 -8.45 29.81 26.55
C ILE A 367 -7.41 30.88 26.87
N VAL A 368 -6.14 30.49 26.85
CA VAL A 368 -5.01 31.42 26.94
C VAL A 368 -4.51 31.70 25.51
N PRO A 369 -4.54 32.96 25.04
CA PRO A 369 -3.95 33.33 23.75
C PRO A 369 -2.45 33.02 23.71
N ASP A 370 -1.98 32.50 22.59
CA ASP A 370 -0.56 32.13 22.42
C ASP A 370 -0.12 32.49 21.00
N PRO A 371 0.19 33.79 20.77
CA PRO A 371 0.41 34.30 19.43
C PRO A 371 1.56 33.59 18.70
N GLY A 372 1.40 33.39 17.39
CA GLY A 372 2.40 32.71 16.55
C GLY A 372 2.35 31.18 16.58
N LYS A 373 1.52 30.55 17.41
CA LYS A 373 1.25 29.11 17.32
C LYS A 373 0.23 28.78 16.22
N TRP A 374 0.51 27.71 15.47
CA TRP A 374 -0.42 27.19 14.46
C TRP A 374 -1.78 26.76 15.05
N THR A 375 -1.76 26.24 16.28
CA THR A 375 -2.93 25.96 17.12
C THR A 375 -2.46 26.17 18.56
N GLY A 376 -3.14 27.03 19.31
CA GLY A 376 -2.80 27.36 20.69
C GLY A 376 -3.48 26.44 21.70
N SER A 377 -4.71 26.02 21.42
CA SER A 377 -5.50 25.18 22.32
C SER A 377 -6.38 24.17 21.59
N VAL A 378 -6.61 23.02 22.22
CA VAL A 378 -7.61 22.03 21.82
C VAL A 378 -8.71 22.00 22.87
N ILE A 379 -9.96 22.06 22.43
CA ILE A 379 -11.13 22.03 23.30
C ILE A 379 -11.97 20.82 22.95
N VAL A 380 -12.37 20.07 23.97
CA VAL A 380 -13.36 19.00 23.88
C VAL A 380 -14.42 19.24 24.95
N PHE A 381 -15.55 18.55 24.85
CA PHE A 381 -16.67 18.74 25.76
C PHE A 381 -17.06 17.43 26.42
N ASP A 382 -17.44 17.49 27.69
CA ASP A 382 -18.13 16.39 28.35
C ASP A 382 -19.63 16.37 27.99
N HIS A 383 -20.36 15.38 28.51
CA HIS A 383 -21.80 15.23 28.32
C HIS A 383 -22.66 16.45 28.74
N GLU A 384 -22.13 17.33 29.59
CA GLU A 384 -22.82 18.54 30.09
C GLU A 384 -22.35 19.82 29.41
N TRP A 385 -21.71 19.71 28.23
CA TRP A 385 -21.14 20.85 27.51
C TRP A 385 -20.05 21.62 28.27
N THR A 386 -19.42 21.00 29.27
CA THR A 386 -18.29 21.62 29.99
C THR A 386 -17.04 21.56 29.12
N PRO A 387 -16.42 22.72 28.77
CA PRO A 387 -15.22 22.74 27.95
C PRO A 387 -14.01 22.26 28.75
N ILE A 388 -13.33 21.25 28.22
CA ILE A 388 -12.01 20.81 28.67
C ILE A 388 -10.99 21.39 27.70
N VAL A 389 -10.25 22.40 28.16
CA VAL A 389 -9.24 23.10 27.37
C VAL A 389 -7.87 22.51 27.66
N GLU A 390 -7.17 22.07 26.61
CA GLU A 390 -5.79 21.59 26.67
C GLU A 390 -4.90 22.48 25.81
N ALA A 391 -3.90 23.09 26.45
CA ALA A 391 -2.93 23.94 25.76
C ALA A 391 -2.01 23.12 24.84
N VAL A 392 -1.74 23.63 23.65
CA VAL A 392 -0.85 22.99 22.68
C VAL A 392 0.58 23.42 22.96
N GLY A 393 1.43 22.44 23.28
CA GLY A 393 2.85 22.69 23.52
C GLY A 393 3.59 21.43 23.95
N PRO A 394 4.88 21.55 24.30
CA PRO A 394 5.64 20.49 24.93
C PRO A 394 5.08 20.14 26.32
N PRO A 395 5.37 18.93 26.83
CA PRO A 395 5.03 18.58 28.20
C PRO A 395 5.60 19.59 29.21
N PRO A 396 4.90 19.86 30.33
CA PRO A 396 5.42 20.79 31.34
C PRO A 396 6.78 20.34 31.90
N ASP A 397 7.03 19.03 31.95
CA ASP A 397 8.29 18.39 32.36
C ASP A 397 9.38 18.38 31.26
N LYS A 398 9.05 18.74 30.01
CA LYS A 398 9.97 18.65 28.86
C LYS A 398 9.84 19.84 27.91
N GLN A 399 9.99 21.06 28.43
CA GLN A 399 9.86 22.29 27.64
C GLN A 399 10.86 22.39 26.48
N ASN A 400 12.02 21.73 26.59
CA ASN A 400 13.04 21.66 25.54
C ASN A 400 12.77 20.60 24.46
N LEU A 401 11.63 19.90 24.51
CA LEU A 401 11.30 18.86 23.53
C LEU A 401 11.11 19.49 22.15
N VAL A 402 11.94 19.08 21.18
CA VAL A 402 11.80 19.49 19.79
C VAL A 402 10.84 18.54 19.08
N GLY A 403 9.74 19.07 18.54
CA GLY A 403 8.73 18.31 17.78
C GLY A 403 8.05 19.20 16.74
N SER A 404 7.36 18.59 15.76
CA SER A 404 6.57 19.38 14.81
C SER A 404 5.37 20.04 15.54
N PRO A 405 4.95 21.25 15.13
CA PRO A 405 3.72 21.87 15.61
C PRO A 405 2.51 20.93 15.62
N ALA A 406 2.35 20.12 14.57
CA ALA A 406 1.26 19.16 14.49
C ALA A 406 1.38 18.01 15.51
N ALA A 407 2.59 17.56 15.83
CA ALA A 407 2.80 16.56 16.88
C ALA A 407 2.31 17.07 18.26
N PHE A 408 2.53 18.35 18.58
CA PHE A 408 2.02 18.94 19.81
C PHE A 408 0.49 19.06 19.81
N VAL A 409 -0.13 19.39 18.67
CA VAL A 409 -1.61 19.38 18.53
C VAL A 409 -2.16 17.98 18.76
N VAL A 410 -1.55 16.97 18.14
CA VAL A 410 -1.96 15.56 18.30
C VAL A 410 -1.85 15.10 19.74
N ARG A 411 -0.80 15.53 20.45
CA ARG A 411 -0.61 15.27 21.88
C ARG A 411 -1.73 15.88 22.71
N ALA A 412 -1.97 17.18 22.55
CA ALA A 412 -3.05 17.90 23.26
C ALA A 412 -4.41 17.27 22.98
N LEU A 413 -4.70 16.93 21.72
CA LEU A 413 -5.92 16.24 21.32
C LEU A 413 -6.08 14.87 21.99
N HIS A 414 -5.00 14.10 22.09
CA HIS A 414 -5.01 12.80 22.76
C HIS A 414 -5.36 12.94 24.25
N PHE A 415 -4.74 13.90 24.94
CA PHE A 415 -5.02 14.17 26.34
C PHE A 415 -6.46 14.65 26.55
N ALA A 416 -6.92 15.60 25.74
CA ALA A 416 -8.27 16.13 25.80
C ALA A 416 -9.31 15.01 25.63
N LEU A 417 -9.21 14.22 24.55
CA LEU A 417 -10.15 13.13 24.29
C LEU A 417 -10.10 12.02 25.34
N LYS A 418 -8.93 11.77 25.95
CA LYS A 418 -8.81 10.80 27.06
C LYS A 418 -9.62 11.24 28.28
N ARG A 419 -9.67 12.55 28.58
CA ARG A 419 -10.45 13.08 29.73
C ARG A 419 -11.96 12.92 29.55
N VAL A 420 -12.45 12.86 28.32
CA VAL A 420 -13.88 12.59 27.99
C VAL A 420 -14.13 11.08 27.78
N GLY A 421 -13.20 10.21 28.19
CA GLY A 421 -13.35 8.76 28.03
C GLY A 421 -13.26 8.26 26.59
N ARG A 422 -12.89 9.11 25.63
CA ARG A 422 -12.74 8.80 24.20
C ARG A 422 -11.30 8.41 23.87
N GLN A 423 -10.78 7.35 24.52
CA GLN A 423 -9.42 6.89 24.28
C GLN A 423 -9.33 5.83 23.16
N LYS A 424 -8.39 6.00 22.23
CA LYS A 424 -7.96 4.94 21.29
C LYS A 424 -6.48 4.66 21.48
N ARG A 425 -6.12 3.39 21.69
CA ARG A 425 -4.73 2.91 21.89
C ARG A 425 -3.77 3.18 20.72
N LEU A 426 -4.30 3.51 19.54
CA LEU A 426 -3.55 3.64 18.27
C LEU A 426 -3.33 5.09 17.81
N MET A 427 -3.59 6.09 18.66
CA MET A 427 -3.32 7.50 18.35
C MET A 427 -1.81 7.79 18.52
N THR A 428 -0.99 7.12 17.73
CA THR A 428 0.47 7.33 17.70
C THR A 428 0.88 8.11 16.46
N TYR A 429 1.88 8.98 16.64
CA TYR A 429 2.55 9.70 15.58
C TYR A 429 3.15 8.70 14.57
N ARG A 430 2.64 8.71 13.33
CA ARG A 430 3.16 7.88 12.22
C ARG A 430 3.75 8.78 11.14
N THR A 431 4.99 9.20 11.32
CA THR A 431 5.82 9.68 10.22
C THR A 431 6.11 8.53 9.25
N GLY A 432 6.07 8.81 7.94
CA GLY A 432 6.61 7.91 6.91
C GLY A 432 5.72 6.75 6.42
N SER A 433 4.58 6.44 7.06
CA SER A 433 3.77 5.27 6.67
C SER A 433 3.25 5.29 5.23
N GLY A 434 3.01 6.48 4.65
CA GLY A 434 2.58 6.62 3.26
C GLY A 434 3.65 6.21 2.25
N MET A 435 4.92 6.48 2.55
CA MET A 435 6.05 6.23 1.64
C MET A 435 6.45 4.75 1.64
N VAL A 436 6.48 4.11 2.82
CA VAL A 436 6.69 2.66 2.96
C VAL A 436 5.63 1.86 2.21
N VAL A 437 4.37 2.31 2.26
CA VAL A 437 3.27 1.67 1.51
C VAL A 437 3.41 1.85 0.00
N THR A 438 4.00 2.95 -0.47
CA THR A 438 4.27 3.17 -1.91
C THR A 438 5.43 2.32 -2.38
N LEU A 439 6.53 2.27 -1.61
CA LEU A 439 7.66 1.37 -1.86
C LEU A 439 7.23 -0.10 -1.93
N GLY A 440 6.44 -0.57 -0.95
CA GLY A 440 5.95 -1.95 -0.95
C GLY A 440 5.09 -2.30 -2.17
N LYS A 441 4.34 -1.35 -2.73
CA LYS A 441 3.56 -1.59 -3.96
C LYS A 441 4.42 -1.70 -5.20
N VAL A 442 5.50 -0.91 -5.29
CA VAL A 442 6.47 -1.02 -6.38
C VAL A 442 7.19 -2.36 -6.29
N LEU A 443 7.52 -2.79 -5.07
CA LEU A 443 8.19 -4.07 -4.85
C LEU A 443 7.33 -5.28 -5.27
N LEU A 444 5.99 -5.16 -5.23
CA LEU A 444 5.06 -6.19 -5.71
C LEU A 444 5.05 -6.34 -7.25
N VAL A 445 5.63 -5.40 -8.02
CA VAL A 445 5.73 -5.52 -9.47
C VAL A 445 6.71 -6.64 -9.87
N PHE A 446 7.80 -6.79 -9.12
CA PHE A 446 8.81 -7.83 -9.39
C PHE A 446 8.27 -9.26 -9.33
N PRO A 447 7.60 -9.72 -8.25
CA PRO A 447 7.04 -11.06 -8.22
C PRO A 447 5.95 -11.24 -9.29
N ALA A 448 5.12 -10.23 -9.55
CA ALA A 448 4.12 -10.31 -10.62
C ALA A 448 4.76 -10.48 -12.01
N ALA A 449 5.86 -9.78 -12.29
CA ALA A 449 6.63 -9.93 -13.53
C ALA A 449 7.29 -11.32 -13.62
N ALA A 450 7.85 -11.83 -12.51
CA ALA A 450 8.43 -13.17 -12.46
C ALA A 450 7.40 -14.27 -12.77
N LEU A 451 6.20 -14.18 -12.19
CA LEU A 451 5.09 -15.08 -12.51
C LEU A 451 4.68 -14.97 -13.98
N GLY A 452 4.58 -13.74 -14.51
CA GLY A 452 4.27 -13.49 -15.92
C GLY A 452 5.29 -14.11 -16.88
N LEU A 453 6.59 -13.98 -16.59
CA LEU A 453 7.66 -14.61 -17.38
C LEU A 453 7.60 -16.13 -17.33
N MET A 454 7.25 -16.71 -16.18
CA MET A 454 7.13 -18.16 -16.02
C MET A 454 5.94 -18.71 -16.81
N VAL A 455 4.81 -18.01 -16.78
CA VAL A 455 3.64 -18.33 -17.64
C VAL A 455 3.99 -18.17 -19.11
N LEU A 456 4.75 -17.13 -19.48
CA LEU A 456 5.17 -16.92 -20.86
C LEU A 456 6.07 -18.05 -21.37
N ARG A 457 7.01 -18.55 -20.55
CA ARG A 457 7.83 -19.73 -20.89
C ARG A 457 6.96 -20.96 -21.19
N LEU A 458 5.89 -21.17 -20.43
CA LEU A 458 4.93 -22.23 -20.76
C LEU A 458 4.29 -22.05 -22.16
N PHE A 459 4.20 -20.86 -22.73
CA PHE A 459 3.63 -20.68 -24.07
C PHE A 459 4.68 -20.63 -25.19
N ILE A 460 5.90 -20.21 -24.91
CA ILE A 460 6.98 -20.08 -25.90
C ILE A 460 7.68 -21.42 -26.16
N ASP A 461 7.77 -22.30 -25.17
CA ASP A 461 8.36 -23.63 -25.32
C ASP A 461 7.35 -24.64 -25.93
N TRP A 462 6.50 -24.16 -26.86
CA TRP A 462 5.51 -24.89 -27.67
C TRP A 462 5.73 -24.51 -29.12
#